data_AF-A0A535XHX5-F1
#
_entry.id   AF-A0A535XHX5-F1
#
_cell.length_a   1.000
_cell.length_b   1.000
_cell.length_c   1.000
_cell.angle_alpha   90.00
_cell.angle_beta   90.00
_cell.angle_gamma   90.00
#
_symmetry.space_group_name_H-M   'P 1'
#
loop_
_entity.id
_entity.type
_entity.pdbx_description
1 polymer ?
#
loop_
_entity_poly.entity_id
_entity_poly.type
_entity_poly.pdbx_seq_one_letter_code
_entity_poly.pdbx_strand_id
1 'polypeptide(L)'
;MLENPSALPRAWLVHATQQVAPGAAAGVLAAGSIDLREVAVLEEAPPFLAAPDDASRDAVQIVSYAPDRIQLRVTSQATAMIVLSEVYYPAWRVSVDGQATRLYIADHALRAVAVPSGEHDVELRYESVALTAGLIVSAAAFVALIALAACAVYWSRNSN
;
A
#
# COMPACT_ATOMS: atom_id res chain seq x y z
N MET A 1 -3.13 15.95 25.09
CA MET A 1 -3.24 15.70 23.64
C MET A 1 -4.70 15.88 23.28
N LEU A 2 -5.01 16.66 22.23
CA LEU A 2 -6.39 16.81 21.74
C LEU A 2 -6.64 15.63 20.78
N GLU A 3 -7.15 14.51 21.28
CA GLU A 3 -7.60 13.43 20.41
C GLU A 3 -8.89 13.86 19.72
N ASN A 4 -8.95 13.71 18.40
CA ASN A 4 -10.17 13.93 17.65
C ASN A 4 -10.93 12.59 17.54
N PRO A 5 -12.00 12.36 18.31
CA PRO A 5 -12.70 11.08 18.33
C PRO A 5 -13.46 10.81 17.02
N SER A 6 -13.63 11.81 16.16
CA SER A 6 -14.28 11.65 14.85
C SER A 6 -13.32 11.23 13.73
N ALA A 7 -12.01 11.11 13.99
CA ALA A 7 -11.04 10.67 13.00
C ALA A 7 -11.29 9.21 12.59
N LEU A 8 -11.09 8.92 11.30
CA LEU A 8 -11.05 7.55 10.80
C LEU A 8 -9.82 6.82 11.36
N PRO A 9 -9.92 5.51 11.62
CA PRO A 9 -8.75 4.72 11.97
C PRO A 9 -7.76 4.68 10.81
N ARG A 10 -6.52 4.24 11.09
CA ARG A 10 -5.49 4.12 10.05
C ARG A 10 -5.86 3.13 8.94
N ALA A 11 -6.67 2.13 9.25
CA ALA A 11 -7.27 1.22 8.28
C ALA A 11 -8.66 0.79 8.77
N TRP A 12 -9.61 0.62 7.86
CA TRP A 12 -10.97 0.13 8.13
C TRP A 12 -11.51 -0.70 6.97
N LEU A 13 -12.57 -1.46 7.24
CA LEU A 13 -13.30 -2.23 6.24
C LEU A 13 -14.55 -1.47 5.80
N VAL A 14 -14.86 -1.57 4.51
CA VAL A 14 -16.14 -1.18 3.94
C VAL A 14 -16.67 -2.30 3.04
N HIS A 15 -17.99 -2.49 3.05
CA HIS A 15 -18.68 -3.47 2.20
C HIS A 15 -19.41 -2.82 1.02
N ALA A 16 -19.40 -1.49 0.97
CA ALA A 16 -20.00 -0.72 -0.10
C ALA A 16 -18.94 0.13 -0.79
N THR A 17 -19.07 0.25 -2.11
CA THR A 17 -18.25 1.14 -2.93
C THR A 17 -19.14 1.99 -3.82
N GLN A 18 -18.72 3.23 -4.05
CA GLN A 18 -19.32 4.11 -5.03
C GLN A 18 -18.31 4.36 -6.13
N GLN A 19 -18.57 3.80 -7.31
CA GLN A 19 -17.76 4.10 -8.48
C GLN A 19 -18.13 5.49 -9.01
N VAL A 20 -17.11 6.31 -9.27
CA VAL A 20 -17.25 7.63 -9.90
C VAL A 20 -16.39 7.71 -11.15
N ALA A 21 -16.63 8.74 -11.97
CA ALA A 21 -15.78 8.98 -13.14
C ALA A 21 -14.34 9.35 -12.70
N PRO A 22 -13.32 9.02 -13.52
CA PRO A 22 -11.95 9.47 -13.26
C PRO A 22 -11.85 10.98 -13.05
N GLY A 23 -11.15 11.40 -11.99
CA GLY A 23 -11.02 12.79 -11.56
C GLY A 23 -12.23 13.38 -10.84
N ALA A 24 -13.34 12.65 -10.69
CA ALA A 24 -14.54 13.16 -10.03
C ALA A 24 -14.56 12.92 -8.51
N ALA A 25 -13.69 12.05 -7.97
CA ALA A 25 -13.74 11.66 -6.55
C ALA A 25 -13.63 12.88 -5.63
N ALA A 26 -12.67 13.79 -5.86
CA ALA A 26 -12.50 14.97 -5.02
C ALA A 26 -13.75 15.85 -4.93
N GLY A 27 -14.47 16.04 -6.05
CA GLY A 27 -15.69 16.83 -6.09
C GLY A 27 -16.84 16.18 -5.32
N VAL A 28 -16.98 14.86 -5.43
CA VAL A 28 -17.99 14.09 -4.70
C VAL A 28 -17.71 14.12 -3.19
N LEU A 29 -16.44 13.96 -2.79
CA LEU A 29 -16.04 14.02 -1.39
C LEU A 29 -16.25 15.41 -0.78
N ALA A 30 -15.97 16.48 -1.54
CA ALA A 30 -16.17 17.86 -1.10
C ALA A 30 -17.64 18.21 -0.83
N ALA A 31 -18.59 17.51 -1.46
CA ALA A 31 -20.02 17.67 -1.19
C ALA A 31 -20.43 17.12 0.19
N GLY A 32 -19.62 16.24 0.80
CA GLY A 32 -19.82 15.75 2.17
C GLY A 32 -21.04 14.85 2.37
N SER A 33 -21.60 14.28 1.30
CA SER A 33 -22.82 13.46 1.35
C SER A 33 -22.57 11.96 1.57
N ILE A 34 -21.32 11.54 1.66
CA ILE A 34 -20.91 10.13 1.76
C ILE A 34 -20.22 9.90 3.09
N ASP A 35 -20.66 8.89 3.84
CA ASP A 35 -19.92 8.41 5.00
C ASP A 35 -18.81 7.44 4.56
N LEU A 36 -17.56 7.91 4.63
CA LEU A 36 -16.38 7.13 4.23
C LEU A 36 -16.07 5.98 5.21
N ARG A 37 -16.72 5.93 6.37
CA ARG A 37 -16.68 4.77 7.28
C ARG A 37 -17.39 3.55 6.69
N GLU A 38 -18.36 3.78 5.80
CA GLU A 38 -19.23 2.73 5.27
C GLU A 38 -19.06 2.52 3.76
N VAL A 39 -18.68 3.57 3.03
CA VAL A 39 -18.58 3.55 1.56
C VAL A 39 -17.23 4.10 1.10
N ALA A 40 -16.47 3.29 0.35
CA ALA A 40 -15.28 3.77 -0.34
C ALA A 40 -15.63 4.33 -1.73
N VAL A 41 -15.13 5.52 -2.06
CA VAL A 41 -15.29 6.11 -3.39
C VAL A 41 -14.13 5.67 -4.27
N LEU A 42 -14.42 5.05 -5.41
CA LEU A 42 -13.41 4.52 -6.33
C LEU A 42 -13.59 5.14 -7.72
N GLU A 43 -12.49 5.55 -8.35
CA GLU A 43 -12.51 6.02 -9.75
C GLU A 43 -12.41 4.88 -10.77
N GLU A 44 -12.09 3.68 -10.28
CA GLU A 44 -11.95 2.45 -11.05
C GLU A 44 -13.09 1.49 -10.72
N ALA A 45 -13.35 0.54 -11.62
CA ALA A 45 -14.36 -0.48 -11.38
C ALA A 45 -13.98 -1.32 -10.14
N PRO A 46 -14.83 -1.36 -9.09
CA PRO A 46 -14.56 -2.17 -7.92
C PRO A 46 -14.66 -3.66 -8.25
N PRO A 47 -13.98 -4.53 -7.48
CA PRO A 47 -14.32 -5.94 -7.46
C PRO A 47 -15.71 -6.12 -6.84
N PHE A 48 -16.30 -7.30 -7.03
CA PHE A 48 -17.54 -7.64 -6.36
C PHE A 48 -17.36 -7.59 -4.84
N LEU A 49 -18.20 -6.81 -4.16
CA LEU A 49 -18.31 -6.77 -2.71
C LEU A 49 -19.66 -7.38 -2.29
N ALA A 50 -19.71 -7.95 -1.10
CA ALA A 50 -20.92 -8.51 -0.53
C ALA A 50 -21.23 -7.84 0.81
N ALA A 51 -22.51 -7.58 1.06
CA ALA A 51 -22.95 -7.13 2.37
C ALA A 51 -22.97 -8.33 3.34
N PRO A 52 -22.33 -8.24 4.50
CA PRO A 52 -22.44 -9.28 5.52
C PRO A 52 -23.80 -9.21 6.22
N ASP A 53 -24.30 -10.35 6.69
CA ASP A 53 -25.50 -10.39 7.55
C ASP A 53 -25.24 -9.71 8.90
N ASP A 54 -23.99 -9.77 9.39
CA ASP A 54 -23.53 -9.11 10.60
C ASP A 54 -22.06 -8.72 10.45
N ALA A 55 -21.76 -7.42 10.44
CA ALA A 55 -20.42 -6.86 10.34
C ALA A 55 -19.71 -6.74 11.72
N SER A 56 -20.35 -7.13 12.83
CA SER A 56 -19.82 -6.93 14.19
C SER A 56 -18.47 -7.62 14.45
N ARG A 57 -18.15 -8.64 13.66
CA ARG A 57 -16.90 -9.41 13.73
C ARG A 57 -15.85 -8.96 12.72
N ASP A 58 -16.13 -7.91 11.95
CA ASP A 58 -15.14 -7.32 11.07
C ASP A 58 -14.07 -6.61 11.88
N ALA A 59 -12.83 -6.84 11.50
CA ALA A 59 -11.69 -6.26 12.18
C ALA A 59 -10.54 -6.04 11.21
N VAL A 60 -9.87 -4.89 11.34
CA VAL A 60 -8.59 -4.63 10.69
C VAL A 60 -7.60 -4.25 11.77
N GLN A 61 -6.53 -5.03 11.88
CA GLN A 61 -5.45 -4.76 12.81
C GLN A 61 -4.15 -4.53 12.04
N ILE A 62 -3.48 -3.41 12.30
CA ILE A 62 -2.12 -3.19 11.81
C ILE A 62 -1.16 -4.01 12.69
N VAL A 63 -0.57 -5.06 12.13
CA VAL A 63 0.39 -5.94 12.80
C VAL A 63 1.77 -5.31 12.83
N SER A 64 2.18 -4.70 11.72
CA SER A 64 3.45 -3.96 11.64
C SER A 64 3.33 -2.78 10.68
N TYR A 65 4.07 -1.71 10.98
CA TYR A 65 4.08 -0.49 10.20
C TYR A 65 5.51 0.02 10.08
N ALA A 66 6.06 -0.04 8.88
CA ALA A 66 7.39 0.42 8.51
C ALA A 66 7.31 1.27 7.23
N PRO A 67 8.32 2.12 6.96
CA PRO A 67 8.30 3.01 5.80
C PRO A 67 8.13 2.31 4.44
N ASP A 68 8.63 1.08 4.32
CA ASP A 68 8.62 0.27 3.10
C ASP A 68 7.68 -0.94 3.19
N ARG A 69 7.01 -1.15 4.33
CA ARG A 69 6.17 -2.32 4.57
C ARG A 69 5.04 -2.05 5.57
N ILE A 70 3.83 -2.46 5.23
CA ILE A 70 2.69 -2.45 6.13
C ILE A 70 2.08 -3.85 6.14
N GLN A 71 1.85 -4.42 7.33
CA GLN A 71 1.20 -5.71 7.49
C GLN A 71 -0.08 -5.55 8.28
N LEU A 72 -1.17 -6.10 7.76
CA LEU A 72 -2.48 -6.10 8.38
C LEU A 72 -2.93 -7.54 8.62
N ARG A 73 -3.64 -7.74 9.72
CA ARG A 73 -4.48 -8.91 9.94
C ARG A 73 -5.93 -8.48 9.86
N VAL A 74 -6.70 -9.21 9.06
CA VAL A 74 -8.05 -8.80 8.69
C VAL A 74 -8.98 -9.97 8.93
N THR A 75 -10.10 -9.68 9.59
CA THR A 75 -11.24 -10.59 9.67
C THR A 75 -12.39 -9.90 8.97
N SER A 76 -12.97 -10.54 7.96
CA SER A 76 -14.10 -10.00 7.20
C SER A 76 -15.21 -11.04 7.07
N GLN A 77 -16.44 -10.67 7.39
CA GLN A 77 -17.60 -11.57 7.28
C GLN A 77 -18.10 -11.73 5.84
N ALA A 78 -17.73 -10.82 4.94
CA ALA A 78 -18.06 -10.86 3.52
C ALA A 78 -16.88 -10.34 2.68
N THR A 79 -16.97 -10.42 1.34
CA THR A 79 -15.97 -9.78 0.47
C THR A 79 -16.04 -8.27 0.64
N ALA A 80 -14.92 -7.68 1.04
CA ALA A 80 -14.85 -6.29 1.51
C ALA A 80 -13.67 -5.54 0.89
N MET A 81 -13.68 -4.22 1.07
CA MET A 81 -12.58 -3.33 0.74
C MET A 81 -11.95 -2.83 2.03
N ILE A 82 -10.64 -3.00 2.18
CA ILE A 82 -9.88 -2.32 3.21
C ILE A 82 -9.46 -0.99 2.65
N VAL A 83 -9.78 0.11 3.34
CA VAL A 83 -9.25 1.43 3.05
C VAL A 83 -8.17 1.74 4.07
N LEU A 84 -7.02 2.22 3.60
CA LEU A 84 -5.90 2.66 4.43
C LEU A 84 -5.77 4.18 4.32
N SER A 85 -5.61 4.86 5.44
CA SER A 85 -5.29 6.30 5.53
C SER A 85 -3.85 6.61 5.07
N GLU A 86 -3.45 6.03 3.95
CA GLU A 86 -2.12 6.10 3.35
C GLU A 86 -2.25 6.59 1.92
N VAL A 87 -1.46 7.59 1.54
CA VAL A 87 -1.53 8.18 0.19
C VAL A 87 -1.06 7.16 -0.85
N TYR A 88 -1.86 6.95 -1.90
CA TYR A 88 -1.52 6.06 -2.99
C TYR A 88 -0.22 6.49 -3.69
N TYR A 89 0.62 5.49 -4.00
CA TYR A 89 1.78 5.68 -4.87
C TYR A 89 2.04 4.40 -5.66
N PRO A 90 2.30 4.48 -6.98
CA PRO A 90 2.30 3.32 -7.88
C PRO A 90 3.40 2.28 -7.62
N ALA A 91 4.44 2.62 -6.84
CA ALA A 91 5.49 1.68 -6.46
C ALA A 91 5.10 0.74 -5.30
N TRP A 92 3.91 0.89 -4.71
CA TRP A 92 3.40 -0.06 -3.73
C TRP A 92 2.82 -1.29 -4.41
N ARG A 93 3.20 -2.46 -3.92
CA ARG A 93 2.59 -3.75 -4.21
C ARG A 93 1.80 -4.22 -3.01
N VAL A 94 0.75 -4.98 -3.26
CA VAL A 94 -0.09 -5.56 -2.22
C VAL A 94 -0.32 -7.04 -2.50
N SER A 95 -0.34 -7.82 -1.42
CA SER A 95 -0.70 -9.23 -1.44
C SER A 95 -1.70 -9.54 -0.33
N VAL A 96 -2.54 -10.55 -0.59
CA VAL A 96 -3.46 -11.15 0.39
C VAL A 96 -3.09 -12.61 0.49
N ASP A 97 -2.73 -13.07 1.68
CA ASP A 97 -2.19 -14.42 1.95
C ASP A 97 -1.03 -14.81 1.02
N GLY A 98 -0.16 -13.84 0.74
CA GLY A 98 0.99 -14.00 -0.15
C GLY A 98 0.66 -14.02 -1.65
N GLN A 99 -0.62 -13.96 -2.04
CA GLN A 99 -1.02 -13.83 -3.44
C GLN A 99 -1.09 -12.37 -3.84
N ALA A 100 -0.37 -11.98 -4.89
CA ALA A 100 -0.39 -10.62 -5.40
C ALA A 100 -1.80 -10.23 -5.85
N THR A 101 -2.26 -9.07 -5.41
CA THR A 101 -3.58 -8.53 -5.77
C THR A 101 -3.46 -7.07 -6.22
N ARG A 102 -4.59 -6.52 -6.63
CA ARG A 102 -4.69 -5.16 -7.13
C ARG A 102 -4.78 -4.16 -5.96
N LEU A 103 -3.98 -3.10 -6.03
CA LEU A 103 -4.11 -1.92 -5.19
C LEU A 103 -5.00 -0.90 -5.91
N TYR A 104 -6.03 -0.42 -5.22
CA TYR A 104 -6.98 0.57 -5.69
C TYR A 104 -6.69 1.93 -5.06
N ILE A 105 -7.18 2.98 -5.73
CA ILE A 105 -7.24 4.34 -5.17
C ILE A 105 -8.66 4.57 -4.65
N ALA A 106 -8.79 4.69 -3.33
CA ALA A 106 -10.03 5.06 -2.66
C ALA A 106 -10.00 6.52 -2.21
N ASP A 107 -11.17 7.14 -2.09
CA ASP A 107 -11.37 8.45 -1.48
C ASP A 107 -10.38 9.49 -2.01
N HIS A 108 -10.26 9.52 -3.35
CA HIS A 108 -9.38 10.37 -4.15
C HIS A 108 -7.87 10.10 -4.03
N ALA A 109 -7.36 9.74 -2.85
CA ALA A 109 -5.92 9.63 -2.63
C ALA A 109 -5.50 8.46 -1.74
N LEU A 110 -6.43 7.77 -1.10
CA LEU A 110 -6.15 6.68 -0.16
C LEU A 110 -5.91 5.36 -0.89
N ARG A 111 -5.18 4.45 -0.26
CA ARG A 111 -4.97 3.10 -0.76
C ARG A 111 -6.13 2.21 -0.35
N ALA A 112 -6.57 1.35 -1.25
CA ALA A 112 -7.55 0.33 -0.92
C ALA A 112 -7.19 -1.04 -1.50
N VAL A 113 -7.59 -2.10 -0.81
CA VAL A 113 -7.40 -3.48 -1.28
C VAL A 113 -8.62 -4.32 -0.98
N ALA A 114 -9.01 -5.15 -1.96
CA ALA A 114 -10.09 -6.10 -1.78
C ALA A 114 -9.61 -7.32 -0.99
N VAL A 115 -10.43 -7.77 -0.05
CA VAL A 115 -10.22 -9.02 0.68
C VAL A 115 -11.45 -9.92 0.60
N PRO A 116 -11.28 -11.24 0.45
CA PRO A 116 -12.39 -12.18 0.55
C PRO A 116 -12.97 -12.23 1.96
N SER A 117 -14.09 -12.95 2.12
CA SER A 117 -14.60 -13.31 3.44
C SER A 117 -13.65 -14.30 4.12
N GLY A 118 -13.36 -14.08 5.40
CA GLY A 118 -12.50 -14.92 6.21
C GLY A 118 -11.45 -14.13 6.97
N GLU A 119 -10.44 -14.85 7.45
CA GLU A 119 -9.25 -14.27 8.05
C GLU A 119 -8.13 -14.24 7.04
N HIS A 120 -7.49 -13.09 6.87
CA HIS A 120 -6.47 -12.86 5.87
C HIS A 120 -5.31 -12.03 6.43
N ASP A 121 -4.09 -12.39 6.04
CA ASP A 121 -2.92 -11.55 6.24
C ASP A 121 -2.69 -10.73 4.96
N VAL A 122 -2.75 -9.40 5.09
CA VAL A 122 -2.56 -8.45 3.99
C VAL A 122 -1.23 -7.76 4.14
N GLU A 123 -0.43 -7.74 3.08
CA GLU A 123 0.89 -7.13 3.10
C GLU A 123 1.03 -6.11 1.97
N LEU A 124 1.42 -4.88 2.32
CA LEU A 124 1.80 -3.85 1.39
C LEU A 124 3.33 -3.69 1.45
N ARG A 125 3.99 -3.68 0.29
CA ARG A 125 5.44 -3.47 0.16
C ARG A 125 5.74 -2.36 -0.83
N TYR A 126 6.66 -1.50 -0.47
CA TYR A 126 7.19 -0.49 -1.35
C TYR A 126 8.34 -1.07 -2.18
N GLU A 127 8.17 -1.15 -3.50
CA GLU A 127 9.17 -1.66 -4.43
C GLU A 127 9.70 -0.53 -5.30
N SER A 128 10.80 0.10 -4.86
CA SER A 128 11.45 1.15 -5.65
C SER A 128 12.44 0.58 -6.65
N VAL A 129 12.13 0.71 -7.93
CA VAL A 129 13.06 0.43 -9.04
C VAL A 129 14.32 1.31 -8.93
N ALA A 130 14.17 2.57 -8.49
CA ALA A 130 15.29 3.51 -8.35
C ALA A 130 16.27 3.08 -7.25
N LEU A 131 15.77 2.54 -6.13
CA LEU A 131 16.61 2.02 -5.06
C LEU A 131 17.44 0.83 -5.53
N THR A 132 16.82 -0.11 -6.24
CA THR A 132 17.52 -1.27 -6.82
C THR A 132 18.57 -0.82 -7.84
N ALA A 133 18.24 0.12 -8.72
CA ALA A 133 19.19 0.66 -9.69
C ALA A 133 20.36 1.39 -9.02
N GLY A 134 20.10 2.23 -8.02
CA GLY A 134 21.12 2.95 -7.25
C GLY A 134 22.08 2.00 -6.53
N LEU A 135 21.59 0.89 -5.98
CA LEU A 135 22.42 -0.14 -5.35
C LEU A 135 23.35 -0.81 -6.36
N ILE A 136 22.84 -1.16 -7.55
CA ILE A 136 23.63 -1.78 -8.62
C ILE A 136 24.74 -0.83 -9.09
N VAL A 137 24.42 0.44 -9.35
CA VAL A 137 25.40 1.45 -9.78
C VAL A 137 26.46 1.67 -8.70
N SER A 138 26.05 1.78 -7.44
CA SER A 138 26.99 1.96 -6.31
C SER A 138 27.92 0.76 -6.16
N ALA A 139 27.40 -0.46 -6.27
CA ALA A 139 28.20 -1.68 -6.23
C ALA A 139 29.19 -1.75 -7.40
N ALA A 140 28.77 -1.42 -8.61
CA ALA A 140 29.63 -1.38 -9.80
C ALA A 140 30.75 -0.32 -9.65
N ALA A 141 30.42 0.87 -9.15
CA ALA A 141 31.39 1.92 -8.88
C ALA A 141 32.41 1.49 -7.81
N PHE A 142 31.96 0.84 -6.74
CA PHE A 142 32.82 0.32 -5.69
C PHE A 142 33.80 -0.75 -6.21
N VAL A 143 33.31 -1.70 -7.02
CA VAL A 143 34.17 -2.70 -7.68
C VAL A 143 35.20 -2.05 -8.61
N ALA A 144 34.79 -1.05 -9.39
CA ALA A 144 35.69 -0.31 -10.26
C ALA A 144 36.79 0.43 -9.48
N LEU A 145 36.45 1.05 -8.34
CA LEU A 145 37.43 1.70 -7.46
C LEU A 145 38.46 0.71 -6.90
N ILE A 146 38.01 -0.48 -6.46
CA ILE A 146 38.91 -1.53 -5.97
C ILE A 146 39.84 -2.00 -7.10
N ALA A 147 39.32 -2.20 -8.31
CA ALA A 147 40.12 -2.62 -9.46
C ALA A 147 41.19 -1.57 -9.83
N LEU A 148 40.81 -0.28 -9.87
CA LEU A 148 41.75 0.81 -10.14
C LEU A 148 42.83 0.91 -9.06
N ALA A 149 42.47 0.80 -7.79
CA ALA A 149 43.43 0.79 -6.69
C ALA A 149 44.40 -0.40 -6.79
N ALA A 150 43.90 -1.59 -7.10
CA ALA A 150 44.73 -2.78 -7.29
C ALA A 150 45.70 -2.63 -8.48
N CYS A 151 45.22 -2.08 -9.60
CA CYS A 151 46.07 -1.78 -10.76
C CYS A 151 47.16 -0.76 -10.41
N ALA A 152 46.82 0.32 -9.70
CA ALA A 152 47.80 1.32 -9.27
C ALA A 152 48.88 0.73 -8.35
N VAL A 153 48.49 -0.10 -7.38
CA VAL A 153 49.43 -0.80 -6.49
C VAL A 153 50.34 -1.75 -7.28
N TYR A 154 49.77 -2.54 -8.20
CA TYR A 154 50.54 -3.46 -9.05
C TYR A 154 51.60 -2.72 -9.88
N TRP A 155 51.22 -1.61 -10.51
CA TRP A 155 52.12 -0.79 -11.30
C TRP A 155 53.27 -0.23 -10.46
N SER A 156 52.97 0.33 -9.27
CA SER A 156 53.99 0.90 -8.38
C SER A 156 55.02 -0.13 -7.89
N ARG A 157 54.62 -1.41 -7.76
CA ARG A 157 55.51 -2.49 -7.33
C ARG A 157 56.39 -3.04 -8.44
N ASN A 158 55.99 -2.89 -9.70
CA ASN A 158 56.72 -3.40 -10.86
C ASN A 158 57.62 -2.32 -11.51
N SER A 159 57.48 -1.05 -11.12
CA SER A 159 58.31 0.07 -11.59
C SER A 159 59.48 0.43 -10.65
N ASN A 160 59.64 -0.27 -9.52
CA ASN A 160 60.77 -0.19 -8.59
C ASN A 160 61.60 -1.47 -8.67
#